data_AF-K0D515-F1
#
_entry.id   AF-K0D515-F1
#
_cell.length_a   1.000
_cell.length_b   1.000
_cell.length_c   1.000
_cell.angle_alpha   90.00
_cell.angle_beta   90.00
_cell.angle_gamma   90.00
#
_symmetry.space_group_name_H-M   'P 1'
#
loop_
_entity.id
_entity.type
_entity.pdbx_description
1 polymer ?
#
loop_
_entity_poly.entity_id
_entity_poly.type
_entity_poly.pdbx_seq_one_letter_code
_entity_poly.pdbx_strand_id
1 'polypeptide(L)'
;MSIGEKIKQLRKTNELTQQEFAEKLYISFQSVSNWERGVAHPTTEMMLHIIEKFQLPMAFFIDEPFDSKEEKLILSSFVKSMYHSRDEAPSLENIQALSGLSAEQITSYFPSYDDLVYAIIHQVDQNIKMRVADRLATNDDVMAVFIDDMAPLLYSKKNELHILYTRPYIKGVWMQFIKSKYKSILLQHTSNESSYNDNLATEYLIETLMGFISVWMSQTEPESLEQFQNRIKYLANNNLSSWQY
;
A
#
# COMPACT_ATOMS: atom_id res chain seq x y z
N MET A 1 -11.68 -16.01 4.82
CA MET A 1 -10.75 -17.12 4.52
C MET A 1 -9.37 -16.73 5.00
N SER A 2 -8.56 -17.65 5.52
CA SER A 2 -7.19 -17.31 5.90
C SER A 2 -6.32 -17.02 4.66
N ILE A 3 -5.22 -16.28 4.85
CA ILE A 3 -4.25 -16.02 3.79
C ILE A 3 -3.69 -17.32 3.20
N GLY A 4 -3.37 -18.31 4.05
CA GLY A 4 -2.91 -19.62 3.63
C GLY A 4 -3.92 -20.36 2.73
N GLU A 5 -5.20 -20.26 3.04
CA GLU A 5 -6.27 -20.82 2.20
C GLU A 5 -6.37 -20.11 0.85
N LYS A 6 -6.26 -18.77 0.84
CA LYS A 6 -6.24 -17.97 -0.40
C LYS A 6 -5.07 -18.35 -1.30
N ILE A 7 -3.86 -18.53 -0.74
CA ILE A 7 -2.67 -19.00 -1.48
C ILE A 7 -2.92 -20.40 -2.07
N LYS A 8 -3.44 -21.32 -1.26
CA LYS A 8 -3.76 -22.68 -1.70
C LYS A 8 -4.76 -22.70 -2.85
N GLN A 9 -5.80 -21.87 -2.75
CA GLN A 9 -6.82 -21.74 -3.80
C GLN A 9 -6.23 -21.15 -5.08
N LEU A 10 -5.46 -20.06 -4.97
CA LEU A 10 -4.76 -19.43 -6.10
C LEU A 10 -3.90 -20.45 -6.83
N ARG A 11 -3.06 -21.17 -6.08
CA ARG A 11 -2.17 -22.20 -6.63
C ARG A 11 -2.95 -23.27 -7.39
N LYS A 12 -3.99 -23.83 -6.76
CA LYS A 12 -4.82 -24.89 -7.38
C LYS A 12 -5.55 -24.41 -8.63
N THR A 13 -6.03 -23.16 -8.62
CA THR A 13 -6.72 -22.55 -9.79
C THR A 13 -5.76 -22.35 -10.97
N ASN A 14 -4.46 -22.21 -10.70
CA ASN A 14 -3.41 -22.16 -11.71
C ASN A 14 -2.84 -23.54 -12.05
N GLU A 15 -3.42 -24.63 -11.53
CA GLU A 15 -2.99 -26.02 -11.76
C GLU A 15 -1.54 -26.32 -11.34
N LEU A 16 -1.03 -25.60 -10.34
CA LEU A 16 0.35 -25.73 -9.87
C LEU A 16 0.47 -26.67 -8.66
N THR A 17 1.54 -27.44 -8.60
CA THR A 17 2.01 -28.08 -7.37
C THR A 17 2.61 -27.05 -6.41
N GLN A 18 2.75 -27.39 -5.13
CA GLN A 18 3.40 -26.50 -4.15
C GLN A 18 4.84 -26.17 -4.55
N GLN A 19 5.54 -27.12 -5.19
CA GLN A 19 6.90 -26.94 -5.71
C GLN A 19 6.92 -25.90 -6.85
N GLU A 20 6.08 -26.06 -7.87
CA GLU A 20 6.03 -25.12 -9.00
C GLU A 20 5.60 -23.71 -8.58
N PHE A 21 4.69 -23.62 -7.60
CA PHE A 21 4.30 -22.33 -7.02
C PHE A 21 5.46 -21.65 -6.29
N ALA A 22 6.22 -22.41 -5.50
CA ALA A 22 7.42 -21.92 -4.82
C ALA A 22 8.48 -21.44 -5.82
N GLU A 23 8.71 -22.21 -6.89
CA GLU A 23 9.66 -21.85 -7.95
C GLU A 23 9.27 -20.56 -8.68
N LYS A 24 7.97 -20.35 -8.98
CA LYS A 24 7.47 -19.11 -9.59
C LYS A 24 7.70 -17.86 -8.72
N LEU A 25 7.71 -18.05 -7.40
CA LEU A 25 7.92 -17.00 -6.39
C LEU A 25 9.38 -16.92 -5.89
N TYR A 26 10.27 -17.76 -6.41
CA TYR A 26 11.69 -17.83 -6.00
C TYR A 26 11.89 -18.08 -4.50
N ILE A 27 11.09 -18.96 -3.92
CA ILE A 27 11.14 -19.34 -2.51
C ILE A 27 11.24 -20.87 -2.34
N SER A 28 11.44 -21.31 -1.09
CA SER A 28 11.44 -22.73 -0.78
C SER A 28 10.04 -23.33 -0.79
N PHE A 29 9.94 -24.60 -1.18
CA PHE A 29 8.74 -25.42 -1.02
C PHE A 29 8.18 -25.36 0.40
N GLN A 30 9.06 -25.40 1.41
CA GLN A 30 8.69 -25.38 2.82
C GLN A 30 7.92 -24.11 3.19
N SER A 31 8.25 -22.97 2.58
CA SER A 31 7.54 -21.70 2.79
C SER A 31 6.08 -21.84 2.37
N VAL A 32 5.84 -22.29 1.14
CA VAL A 32 4.48 -22.52 0.60
C VAL A 32 3.72 -23.56 1.43
N SER A 33 4.38 -24.68 1.77
CA SER A 33 3.78 -25.74 2.59
C SER A 33 3.39 -25.25 3.99
N ASN A 34 4.19 -24.37 4.60
CA ASN A 34 3.88 -23.79 5.90
C ASN A 34 2.73 -22.81 5.83
N TRP A 35 2.68 -21.95 4.80
CA TRP A 35 1.58 -21.01 4.60
C TRP A 35 0.24 -21.73 4.40
N GLU A 36 0.18 -22.72 3.51
CA GLU A 36 -1.05 -23.45 3.21
C GLU A 36 -1.58 -24.31 4.38
N ARG A 37 -0.74 -24.57 5.38
CA ARG A 37 -1.11 -25.28 6.61
C ARG A 37 -1.37 -24.35 7.79
N GLY A 38 -1.22 -23.03 7.62
CA GLY A 38 -1.33 -22.06 8.70
C GLY A 38 -0.21 -22.16 9.75
N VAL A 39 0.92 -22.78 9.41
CA VAL A 39 2.10 -22.88 10.31
C VAL A 39 2.90 -21.58 10.34
N ALA A 40 2.87 -20.84 9.23
CA ALA A 40 3.50 -19.52 9.10
C ALA A 40 2.65 -18.64 8.18
N HIS A 41 2.91 -17.34 8.19
CA HIS A 41 2.29 -16.37 7.28
C HIS A 41 3.35 -15.83 6.30
N PRO A 42 2.97 -15.47 5.07
CA PRO A 42 3.86 -14.72 4.18
C PRO A 42 4.08 -13.32 4.74
N THR A 43 5.27 -12.75 4.49
CA THR A 43 5.49 -11.33 4.76
C THR A 43 4.62 -10.47 3.86
N THR A 44 4.43 -9.20 4.22
CA THR A 44 3.67 -8.26 3.39
C THR A 44 4.32 -8.08 2.02
N GLU A 45 5.65 -8.00 1.97
CA GLU A 45 6.39 -7.95 0.70
C GLU A 45 6.10 -9.17 -0.18
N MET A 46 6.03 -10.36 0.42
CA MET A 46 5.70 -11.59 -0.30
C MET A 46 4.24 -11.60 -0.77
N MET A 47 3.31 -11.07 0.04
CA MET A 47 1.92 -10.88 -0.40
C MET A 47 1.84 -9.95 -1.62
N LEU A 48 2.55 -8.81 -1.59
CA LEU A 48 2.63 -7.90 -2.74
C LEU A 48 3.27 -8.57 -3.95
N HIS A 49 4.31 -9.38 -3.74
CA HIS A 49 4.95 -10.13 -4.82
C HIS A 49 4.01 -11.16 -5.45
N ILE A 50 3.22 -11.87 -4.65
CA ILE A 50 2.19 -12.80 -5.15
C ILE A 50 1.14 -12.04 -5.97
N ILE A 51 0.67 -10.90 -5.47
CA ILE A 51 -0.32 -10.07 -6.16
C ILE A 51 0.20 -9.64 -7.53
N GLU A 52 1.42 -9.14 -7.60
CA GLU A 52 2.04 -8.72 -8.85
C GLU A 52 2.27 -9.91 -9.79
N LYS A 53 2.86 -11.00 -9.29
CA LYS A 53 3.23 -12.18 -10.09
C LYS A 53 2.02 -12.84 -10.75
N PHE A 54 0.89 -12.88 -10.05
CA PHE A 54 -0.35 -13.50 -10.51
C PHE A 54 -1.41 -12.49 -10.97
N GLN A 55 -1.04 -11.21 -11.11
CA GLN A 55 -1.92 -10.13 -11.59
C GLN A 55 -3.26 -10.07 -10.83
N LEU A 56 -3.19 -10.17 -9.50
CA LEU A 56 -4.36 -10.19 -8.64
C LEU A 56 -4.79 -8.77 -8.26
N PRO A 57 -6.04 -8.59 -7.82
CA PRO A 57 -6.45 -7.34 -7.20
C PRO A 57 -5.60 -7.04 -5.96
N MET A 58 -5.24 -5.77 -5.76
CA MET A 58 -4.47 -5.33 -4.57
C MET A 58 -5.16 -5.61 -3.23
N ALA A 59 -6.45 -5.93 -3.23
CA ALA A 59 -7.24 -6.30 -2.07
C ALA A 59 -7.30 -7.83 -1.84
N PHE A 60 -6.63 -8.65 -2.65
CA PHE A 60 -6.82 -10.11 -2.68
C PHE A 60 -6.73 -10.77 -1.30
N PHE A 61 -5.78 -10.36 -0.45
CA PHE A 61 -5.59 -10.98 0.86
C PHE A 61 -6.50 -10.41 1.96
N ILE A 62 -7.21 -9.30 1.74
CA ILE A 62 -8.17 -8.76 2.70
C ILE A 62 -9.59 -9.19 2.34
N ASP A 63 -10.36 -9.57 3.35
CA ASP A 63 -11.81 -9.73 3.23
C ASP A 63 -12.44 -8.41 3.67
N GLU A 64 -12.73 -7.51 2.71
CA GLU A 64 -13.35 -6.22 3.01
C GLU A 64 -14.88 -6.30 3.02
N PRO A 65 -15.56 -5.44 3.80
CA PRO A 65 -15.00 -4.45 4.73
C PRO A 65 -14.72 -5.01 6.15
N PHE A 66 -13.74 -4.41 6.85
CA PHE A 66 -13.53 -4.64 8.29
C PHE A 66 -14.70 -4.06 9.08
N ASP A 67 -15.72 -4.86 9.34
CA ASP A 67 -16.97 -4.38 9.94
C ASP A 67 -17.01 -4.54 11.46
N SER A 68 -16.17 -5.38 12.05
CA SER A 68 -16.19 -5.55 13.50
C SER A 68 -15.59 -4.35 14.23
N LYS A 69 -16.16 -4.06 15.40
CA LYS A 69 -15.62 -3.04 16.32
C LYS A 69 -14.22 -3.42 16.81
N GLU A 70 -13.96 -4.71 16.96
CA GLU A 70 -12.68 -5.24 17.42
C GLU A 70 -11.59 -5.04 16.36
N GLU A 71 -11.83 -5.35 15.08
CA GLU A 71 -10.86 -5.11 14.00
C GLU A 71 -10.45 -3.64 13.93
N LYS A 72 -11.43 -2.72 13.97
CA LYS A 72 -11.17 -1.27 13.96
C LYS A 72 -10.35 -0.85 15.19
N LEU A 73 -10.65 -1.41 16.35
CA LEU A 73 -9.92 -1.13 17.59
C LEU A 73 -8.48 -1.65 17.51
N ILE A 74 -8.27 -2.86 16.98
CA ILE A 74 -6.95 -3.45 16.79
C ILE A 74 -6.11 -2.59 15.84
N LEU A 75 -6.64 -2.26 14.66
CA LEU A 75 -5.94 -1.46 13.65
C LEU A 75 -5.61 -0.06 14.18
N SER A 76 -6.54 0.59 14.88
CA SER A 76 -6.28 1.90 15.50
C SER A 76 -5.23 1.82 16.62
N SER A 77 -5.20 0.73 17.39
CA SER A 77 -4.21 0.49 18.44
C SER A 77 -2.82 0.21 17.86
N PHE A 78 -2.75 -0.53 16.76
CA PHE A 78 -1.54 -0.78 16.01
C PHE A 78 -0.94 0.53 15.47
N VAL A 79 -1.76 1.37 14.82
CA VAL A 79 -1.33 2.71 14.36
C VAL A 79 -0.92 3.60 15.54
N LYS A 80 -1.68 3.57 16.64
CA LYS A 80 -1.33 4.30 17.86
C LYS A 80 0.04 3.88 18.40
N SER A 81 0.38 2.60 18.38
CA SER A 81 1.72 2.12 18.77
C SER A 81 2.83 2.73 17.90
N MET A 82 2.63 2.82 16.58
CA MET A 82 3.59 3.43 15.65
C MET A 82 3.81 4.94 15.86
N TYR A 83 2.87 5.64 16.50
CA TYR A 83 3.10 7.01 16.95
C TYR A 83 4.04 7.10 18.16
N HIS A 84 4.03 6.08 19.04
CA HIS A 84 4.85 6.08 20.26
C HIS A 84 6.28 5.60 20.01
N SER A 85 6.50 4.75 19.00
CA SER A 85 7.84 4.30 18.61
C SER A 85 8.13 4.50 17.13
N ARG A 86 9.20 5.24 16.86
CA ARG A 86 9.67 5.48 15.50
C ARG A 86 10.44 4.30 14.93
N ASP A 87 11.36 3.75 15.73
CA ASP A 87 12.38 2.83 15.21
C ASP A 87 12.07 1.37 15.56
N GLU A 88 11.13 1.10 16.46
CA GLU A 88 10.67 -0.25 16.80
C GLU A 88 9.26 -0.50 16.26
N ALA A 89 9.08 -1.65 15.61
CA ALA A 89 7.79 -2.07 15.11
C ALA A 89 6.84 -2.42 16.27
N PRO A 90 5.52 -2.15 16.15
CA PRO A 90 4.56 -2.55 17.18
C PRO A 90 4.58 -4.05 17.46
N SER A 91 4.69 -4.41 18.73
CA SER A 91 4.55 -5.79 19.20
C SER A 91 3.10 -6.13 19.54
N LEU A 92 2.80 -7.42 19.69
CA LEU A 92 1.49 -7.88 20.14
C LEU A 92 1.14 -7.31 21.53
N GLU A 93 2.12 -7.23 22.43
CA GLU A 93 1.94 -6.65 23.76
C GLU A 93 1.56 -5.17 23.70
N ASN A 94 2.13 -4.40 22.75
CA ASN A 94 1.74 -3.00 22.56
C ASN A 94 0.26 -2.88 22.17
N ILE A 95 -0.19 -3.73 21.25
CA ILE A 95 -1.58 -3.73 20.78
C ILE A 95 -2.52 -4.16 21.90
N GLN A 96 -2.17 -5.18 22.68
CA GLN A 96 -2.96 -5.61 23.85
C GLN A 96 -3.08 -4.47 24.88
N ALA A 97 -1.98 -3.79 25.20
CA ALA A 97 -1.97 -2.69 26.16
C ALA A 97 -2.84 -1.50 25.72
N LEU A 98 -2.90 -1.23 24.41
CA LEU A 98 -3.65 -0.10 23.86
C LEU A 98 -5.13 -0.43 23.58
N SER A 99 -5.43 -1.66 23.18
CA SER A 99 -6.80 -2.10 22.84
C SER A 99 -7.58 -2.67 24.03
N GLY A 100 -6.88 -3.24 25.02
CA GLY A 100 -7.48 -4.02 26.10
C GLY A 100 -7.94 -5.43 25.69
N LEU A 101 -7.68 -5.86 24.46
CA LEU A 101 -8.03 -7.19 23.96
C LEU A 101 -6.97 -8.23 24.33
N SER A 102 -7.38 -9.49 24.40
CA SER A 102 -6.44 -10.60 24.57
C SER A 102 -5.62 -10.86 23.31
N ALA A 103 -4.46 -11.49 23.47
CA ALA A 103 -3.65 -11.96 22.35
C ALA A 103 -4.46 -12.85 21.39
N GLU A 104 -5.28 -13.75 21.92
CA GLU A 104 -6.13 -14.67 21.14
C GLU A 104 -7.20 -13.92 20.32
N GLN A 105 -7.83 -12.90 20.91
CA GLN A 105 -8.78 -12.06 20.17
C GLN A 105 -8.07 -11.34 19.02
N ILE A 106 -6.90 -10.75 19.28
CA ILE A 106 -6.13 -10.04 18.24
C ILE A 106 -5.73 -10.99 17.11
N THR A 107 -5.15 -12.15 17.45
CA THR A 107 -4.65 -13.11 16.46
C THR A 107 -5.77 -13.83 15.72
N SER A 108 -6.98 -13.86 16.25
CA SER A 108 -8.15 -14.39 15.52
C SER A 108 -8.52 -13.54 14.31
N TYR A 109 -8.29 -12.21 14.36
CA TYR A 109 -8.53 -11.30 13.24
C TYR A 109 -7.26 -11.07 12.41
N PHE A 110 -6.13 -10.84 13.09
CA PHE A 110 -4.84 -10.55 12.47
C PHE A 110 -3.77 -11.48 13.03
N PRO A 111 -3.60 -12.68 12.43
CA PRO A 111 -2.72 -13.71 12.97
C PRO A 111 -1.24 -13.33 13.02
N SER A 112 -0.80 -12.35 12.23
CA SER A 112 0.59 -11.90 12.22
C SER A 112 0.72 -10.38 12.10
N TYR A 113 1.92 -9.88 12.38
CA TYR A 113 2.30 -8.49 12.15
C TYR A 113 2.10 -8.06 10.69
N ASP A 114 2.40 -8.95 9.74
CA ASP A 114 2.25 -8.67 8.31
C ASP A 114 0.78 -8.56 7.88
N ASP A 115 -0.12 -9.30 8.53
CA ASP A 115 -1.58 -9.14 8.32
C ASP A 115 -2.02 -7.72 8.73
N LEU A 116 -1.52 -7.20 9.85
CA LEU A 116 -1.80 -5.82 10.31
C LEU A 116 -1.21 -4.76 9.36
N VAL A 117 0.04 -4.94 8.93
CA VAL A 117 0.68 -4.02 7.99
C VAL A 117 -0.11 -3.96 6.69
N TYR A 118 -0.44 -5.11 6.11
CA TYR A 118 -1.20 -5.20 4.87
C TYR A 118 -2.59 -4.57 5.00
N ALA A 119 -3.29 -4.78 6.12
CA ALA A 119 -4.57 -4.16 6.40
C ALA A 119 -4.48 -2.62 6.46
N ILE A 120 -3.49 -2.07 7.18
CA ILE A 120 -3.31 -0.61 7.30
C ILE A 120 -2.97 0.04 5.97
N ILE A 121 -2.03 -0.52 5.19
CA ILE A 121 -1.66 0.08 3.89
C ILE A 121 -2.86 0.10 2.94
N HIS A 122 -3.70 -0.94 2.97
CA HIS A 122 -4.91 -0.99 2.16
C HIS A 122 -5.93 0.06 2.62
N GLN A 123 -6.22 0.12 3.93
CA GLN A 123 -7.18 1.06 4.51
C GLN A 123 -6.77 2.53 4.28
N VAL A 124 -5.48 2.84 4.39
CA VAL A 124 -4.98 4.21 4.15
C VAL A 124 -5.20 4.62 2.69
N ASP A 125 -4.92 3.75 1.73
CA ASP A 125 -4.96 4.10 0.31
C ASP A 125 -6.30 3.86 -0.40
N GLN A 126 -7.19 3.00 0.12
CA GLN A 126 -8.41 2.56 -0.58
C GLN A 126 -9.25 3.73 -1.15
N ASN A 127 -9.57 4.72 -0.31
CA ASN A 127 -10.37 5.88 -0.73
C ASN A 127 -9.63 6.77 -1.74
N ILE A 128 -8.31 6.87 -1.62
CA ILE A 128 -7.46 7.64 -2.54
C ILE A 128 -7.49 6.98 -3.92
N LYS A 129 -7.23 5.68 -3.96
CA LYS A 129 -7.29 4.87 -5.18
C LYS A 129 -8.63 4.97 -5.89
N MET A 130 -9.74 4.80 -5.17
CA MET A 130 -11.08 4.87 -5.78
C MET A 130 -11.31 6.23 -6.44
N ARG A 131 -10.96 7.33 -5.77
CA ARG A 131 -11.08 8.68 -6.32
C ARG A 131 -10.20 8.89 -7.54
N VAL A 132 -8.94 8.46 -7.49
CA VAL A 132 -8.00 8.62 -8.62
C VAL A 132 -8.47 7.82 -9.83
N ALA A 133 -8.88 6.57 -9.64
CA ALA A 133 -9.37 5.73 -10.73
C ALA A 133 -10.64 6.29 -11.39
N ASP A 134 -11.60 6.78 -10.60
CA ASP A 134 -12.83 7.43 -11.11
C ASP A 134 -12.51 8.67 -11.97
N ARG A 135 -11.52 9.45 -11.56
CA ARG A 135 -11.16 10.69 -12.27
C ARG A 135 -10.36 10.47 -13.52
N LEU A 136 -9.41 9.54 -13.49
CA LEU A 136 -8.69 9.14 -14.70
C LEU A 136 -9.61 8.47 -15.74
N ALA A 137 -10.80 8.00 -15.37
CA ALA A 137 -11.78 7.54 -16.35
C ALA A 137 -12.45 8.68 -17.14
N THR A 138 -12.34 9.94 -16.68
CA THR A 138 -13.03 11.11 -17.26
C THR A 138 -12.12 12.31 -17.53
N ASN A 139 -10.84 12.23 -17.18
CA ASN A 139 -9.85 13.29 -17.34
C ASN A 139 -8.49 12.69 -17.70
N ASP A 140 -7.94 13.15 -18.83
CA ASP A 140 -6.65 12.65 -19.35
C ASP A 140 -5.45 13.38 -18.73
N ASP A 141 -5.68 14.48 -18.01
CA ASP A 141 -4.62 15.20 -17.29
C ASP A 141 -4.34 14.55 -15.93
N VAL A 142 -3.38 13.62 -15.92
CA VAL A 142 -2.89 12.92 -14.72
C VAL A 142 -2.40 13.90 -13.66
N MET A 143 -1.76 15.01 -14.04
CA MET A 143 -1.25 16.00 -13.09
C MET A 143 -2.40 16.78 -12.44
N ALA A 144 -3.43 17.15 -13.19
CA ALA A 144 -4.63 17.78 -12.63
C ALA A 144 -5.33 16.83 -11.64
N VAL A 145 -5.49 15.54 -11.99
CA VAL A 145 -6.06 14.55 -11.06
C VAL A 145 -5.21 14.41 -9.80
N PHE A 146 -3.88 14.39 -9.94
CA PHE A 146 -2.99 14.36 -8.78
C PHE A 146 -3.17 15.59 -7.88
N ILE A 147 -3.14 16.79 -8.45
CA ILE A 147 -3.13 18.03 -7.66
C ILE A 147 -4.51 18.35 -7.08
N ASP A 148 -5.57 18.20 -7.85
CA ASP A 148 -6.90 18.70 -7.48
C ASP A 148 -7.78 17.59 -6.86
N ASP A 149 -7.52 16.31 -7.15
CA ASP A 149 -8.32 15.19 -6.64
C ASP A 149 -7.58 14.31 -5.61
N MET A 150 -6.29 14.01 -5.82
CA MET A 150 -5.52 13.14 -4.92
C MET A 150 -4.94 13.90 -3.71
N ALA A 151 -4.34 15.08 -3.93
CA ALA A 151 -3.67 15.85 -2.86
C ALA A 151 -4.58 16.19 -1.66
N PRO A 152 -5.86 16.58 -1.83
CA PRO A 152 -6.76 16.81 -0.70
C PRO A 152 -6.97 15.56 0.16
N LEU A 153 -7.08 14.38 -0.47
CA LEU A 153 -7.24 13.11 0.25
C LEU A 153 -5.96 12.72 0.99
N LEU A 154 -4.79 12.90 0.36
CA LEU A 154 -3.50 12.72 1.01
C LEU A 154 -3.38 13.62 2.25
N TYR A 155 -3.70 14.90 2.12
CA TYR A 155 -3.64 15.84 3.25
C TYR A 155 -4.58 15.47 4.39
N SER A 156 -5.77 14.95 4.08
CA SER A 156 -6.72 14.48 5.11
C SER A 156 -6.19 13.29 5.92
N LYS A 157 -5.27 12.51 5.35
CA LYS A 157 -4.63 11.32 5.95
C LYS A 157 -3.16 11.55 6.30
N LYS A 158 -2.74 12.81 6.41
CA LYS A 158 -1.33 13.19 6.59
C LYS A 158 -0.65 12.55 7.79
N ASN A 159 -1.39 12.30 8.88
CA ASN A 159 -0.81 11.72 10.09
C ASN A 159 -0.47 10.24 9.87
N GLU A 160 -1.34 9.47 9.22
CA GLU A 160 -1.10 8.07 8.89
C GLU A 160 -0.03 7.94 7.81
N LEU A 161 -0.09 8.78 6.78
CA LEU A 161 0.92 8.82 5.74
C LEU A 161 2.29 9.20 6.29
N HIS A 162 2.37 10.11 7.26
CA HIS A 162 3.62 10.44 7.92
C HIS A 162 4.26 9.21 8.55
N ILE A 163 3.49 8.35 9.23
CA ILE A 163 4.00 7.06 9.74
C ILE A 163 4.54 6.23 8.57
N LEU A 164 3.73 6.03 7.54
CA LEU A 164 4.07 5.15 6.42
C LEU A 164 5.32 5.62 5.64
N TYR A 165 5.58 6.92 5.57
CA TYR A 165 6.74 7.48 4.87
C TYR A 165 8.00 7.66 5.74
N THR A 166 7.90 7.50 7.06
CA THR A 166 9.01 7.79 7.99
C THR A 166 9.46 6.63 8.85
N ARG A 167 8.63 5.61 9.09
CA ARG A 167 9.00 4.46 9.93
C ARG A 167 9.83 3.44 9.12
N PRO A 168 11.06 3.09 9.56
CA PRO A 168 11.97 2.26 8.78
C PRO A 168 11.43 0.85 8.50
N TYR A 169 10.63 0.30 9.42
CA TYR A 169 10.07 -1.06 9.33
C TYR A 169 8.84 -1.20 8.41
N ILE A 170 8.25 -0.10 7.94
CA ILE A 170 7.07 -0.14 7.05
C ILE A 170 7.25 0.63 5.75
N LYS A 171 8.16 1.63 5.73
CA LYS A 171 8.36 2.52 4.58
C LYS A 171 8.65 1.78 3.29
N GLY A 172 9.51 0.77 3.33
CA GLY A 172 9.86 -0.03 2.14
C GLY A 172 8.62 -0.70 1.53
N VAL A 173 7.86 -1.40 2.36
CA VAL A 173 6.62 -2.09 1.99
C VAL A 173 5.58 -1.12 1.43
N TRP A 174 5.41 0.02 2.11
CA TRP A 174 4.49 1.07 1.68
C TRP A 174 4.85 1.64 0.30
N MET A 175 6.14 1.95 0.08
CA MET A 175 6.62 2.47 -1.20
C MET A 175 6.39 1.43 -2.32
N GLN A 176 6.68 0.16 -2.08
CA GLN A 176 6.41 -0.92 -3.04
C GLN A 176 4.92 -1.02 -3.36
N PHE A 177 4.05 -0.99 -2.33
CA PHE A 177 2.60 -1.05 -2.50
C PHE A 177 2.07 0.08 -3.39
N ILE A 178 2.44 1.33 -3.10
CA ILE A 178 1.99 2.49 -3.86
C ILE A 178 2.51 2.42 -5.30
N LYS A 179 3.79 2.09 -5.48
CA LYS A 179 4.38 1.94 -6.81
C LYS A 179 3.60 0.92 -7.65
N SER A 180 3.46 -0.32 -7.17
CA SER A 180 2.79 -1.37 -7.92
C SER A 180 1.31 -1.04 -8.21
N LYS A 181 0.62 -0.43 -7.24
CA LYS A 181 -0.80 -0.09 -7.37
C LYS A 181 -1.06 1.03 -8.36
N TYR A 182 -0.35 2.16 -8.26
CA TYR A 182 -0.58 3.30 -9.15
C TYR A 182 0.05 3.08 -10.53
N LYS A 183 1.09 2.24 -10.65
CA LYS A 183 1.56 1.74 -11.95
C LYS A 183 0.47 1.02 -12.72
N SER A 184 -0.25 0.10 -12.07
CA SER A 184 -1.37 -0.60 -12.71
C SER A 184 -2.47 0.36 -13.17
N ILE A 185 -2.75 1.43 -12.41
CA ILE A 185 -3.81 2.39 -12.75
C ILE A 185 -3.39 3.25 -13.95
N LEU A 186 -2.18 3.80 -13.92
CA LEU A 186 -1.70 4.66 -15.00
C LEU A 186 -1.48 3.90 -16.31
N LEU A 187 -0.93 2.68 -16.26
CA LEU A 187 -0.78 1.86 -17.46
C LEU A 187 -2.13 1.51 -18.11
N GLN A 188 -3.18 1.29 -17.31
CA GLN A 188 -4.54 1.08 -17.83
C GLN A 188 -5.11 2.33 -18.50
N HIS A 189 -4.76 3.51 -17.99
CA HIS A 189 -5.20 4.79 -18.55
C HIS A 189 -4.47 5.13 -19.87
N THR A 190 -3.14 4.98 -19.93
CA THR A 190 -2.34 5.33 -21.12
C THR A 190 -2.51 4.36 -22.30
N SER A 191 -2.88 3.10 -22.04
CA SER A 191 -3.05 2.08 -23.08
C SER A 191 -4.22 2.35 -24.05
N ASN A 192 -5.07 3.33 -23.74
CA ASN A 192 -6.17 3.75 -24.60
C ASN A 192 -5.75 4.78 -25.67
N GLU A 193 -4.56 5.38 -25.54
CA GLU A 193 -4.03 6.27 -26.56
C GLU A 193 -3.15 5.51 -27.56
N SER A 194 -3.38 5.73 -28.85
CA SER A 194 -2.76 5.07 -30.00
C SER A 194 -1.27 5.40 -30.23
N SER A 195 -0.55 5.75 -29.16
CA SER A 195 0.87 6.11 -29.18
C SER A 195 1.63 5.07 -28.37
N TYR A 196 2.79 4.66 -28.89
CA TYR A 196 3.76 3.78 -28.24
C TYR A 196 3.74 3.95 -26.71
N ASN A 197 3.24 2.93 -25.99
CA ASN A 197 3.14 2.93 -24.53
C ASN A 197 4.56 3.08 -23.96
N ASP A 198 4.97 4.31 -23.66
CA ASP A 198 6.27 4.56 -23.05
C ASP A 198 6.18 4.20 -21.56
N ASN A 199 6.32 2.89 -21.32
CA ASN A 199 6.37 2.33 -19.97
C ASN A 199 7.43 3.03 -19.11
N LEU A 200 8.49 3.56 -19.72
CA LEU A 200 9.55 4.26 -19.01
C LEU A 200 9.11 5.66 -18.59
N ALA A 201 8.44 6.41 -19.47
CA ALA A 201 7.83 7.69 -19.10
C ALA A 201 6.79 7.56 -17.97
N THR A 202 5.96 6.51 -18.03
CA THR A 202 4.99 6.20 -16.95
C THR A 202 5.70 5.91 -15.64
N GLU A 203 6.80 5.14 -15.68
CA GLU A 203 7.61 4.87 -14.50
C GLU A 203 8.22 6.14 -13.92
N TYR A 204 8.78 7.02 -14.75
CA TYR A 204 9.33 8.31 -14.31
C TYR A 204 8.28 9.20 -13.67
N LEU A 205 7.07 9.25 -14.25
CA LEU A 205 5.96 10.01 -13.68
C LEU A 205 5.59 9.48 -12.28
N ILE A 206 5.46 8.16 -12.13
CA ILE A 206 5.13 7.53 -10.84
C ILE A 206 6.19 7.84 -9.79
N GLU A 207 7.47 7.66 -10.12
CA GLU A 207 8.58 7.93 -9.20
C GLU A 207 8.61 9.42 -8.81
N THR A 208 8.31 10.32 -9.74
CA THR A 208 8.24 11.77 -9.48
C THR A 208 7.08 12.11 -8.53
N LEU A 209 5.87 11.62 -8.82
CA LEU A 209 4.69 11.84 -7.98
C LEU A 209 4.88 11.25 -6.59
N MET A 210 5.39 10.02 -6.50
CA MET A 210 5.73 9.38 -5.23
C MET A 210 6.80 10.15 -4.46
N GLY A 211 7.78 10.72 -5.16
CA GLY A 211 8.77 11.63 -4.58
C GLY A 211 8.14 12.86 -3.96
N PHE A 212 7.22 13.54 -4.66
CA PHE A 212 6.49 14.68 -4.12
C PHE A 212 5.69 14.33 -2.87
N ILE A 213 4.92 13.24 -2.91
CA ILE A 213 4.14 12.78 -1.75
C ILE A 213 5.06 12.43 -0.59
N SER A 214 6.15 11.69 -0.85
CA SER A 214 7.09 11.27 0.18
C SER A 214 7.74 12.47 0.85
N VAL A 215 8.20 13.47 0.09
CA VAL A 215 8.81 14.68 0.65
C VAL A 215 7.79 15.47 1.47
N TRP A 216 6.55 15.59 0.99
CA TRP A 216 5.50 16.33 1.69
C TRP A 216 5.08 15.64 2.98
N MET A 217 4.72 14.36 2.92
CA MET A 217 4.19 13.60 4.06
C MET A 217 5.26 13.24 5.10
N SER A 218 6.55 13.26 4.74
CA SER A 218 7.63 13.03 5.71
C SER A 218 7.91 14.22 6.63
N GLN A 219 7.37 15.42 6.32
CA GLN A 219 7.54 16.60 7.16
C GLN A 219 6.88 16.40 8.53
N THR A 220 7.51 16.90 9.58
CA THR A 220 6.91 16.90 10.94
C THR A 220 5.64 17.73 10.99
N GLU A 221 5.66 18.87 10.29
CA GLU A 221 4.50 19.72 10.04
C GLU A 221 4.43 19.93 8.53
N PRO A 222 3.60 19.15 7.81
CA PRO A 222 3.52 19.26 6.35
C PRO A 222 2.99 20.63 5.94
N GLU A 223 3.61 21.21 4.90
CA GLU A 223 3.11 22.43 4.26
C GLU A 223 1.61 22.30 3.94
N SER A 224 0.90 23.43 3.97
CA SER A 224 -0.56 23.40 3.76
C SER A 224 -0.92 22.84 2.37
N LEU A 225 -2.13 22.30 2.24
CA LEU A 225 -2.63 21.79 0.96
C LEU A 225 -2.48 22.82 -0.16
N GLU A 226 -2.87 24.08 0.07
CA GLU A 226 -2.76 25.15 -0.92
C GLU A 226 -1.31 25.42 -1.33
N GLN A 227 -0.39 25.48 -0.36
CA GLN A 227 1.04 25.68 -0.63
C GLN A 227 1.62 24.53 -1.45
N PHE A 228 1.31 23.28 -1.08
CA PHE A 228 1.75 22.10 -1.82
C PHE A 228 1.20 22.12 -3.25
N GLN A 229 -0.10 22.36 -3.44
CA GLN A 229 -0.73 22.39 -4.76
C GLN A 229 -0.11 23.48 -5.65
N ASN A 230 0.12 24.68 -5.11
CA ASN A 230 0.78 25.77 -5.83
C ASN A 230 2.23 25.41 -6.19
N ARG A 231 2.96 24.79 -5.26
CA ARG A 231 4.33 24.32 -5.49
C ARG A 231 4.38 23.30 -6.61
N ILE A 232 3.57 22.24 -6.56
CA ILE A 232 3.58 21.20 -7.62
C ILE A 232 3.13 21.77 -8.97
N LYS A 233 2.12 22.66 -8.99
CA LYS A 233 1.72 23.38 -10.22
C LYS A 233 2.88 24.17 -10.81
N TYR A 234 3.68 24.84 -9.99
CA TYR A 234 4.89 25.53 -10.45
C TYR A 234 5.93 24.53 -10.97
N LEU A 235 6.30 23.52 -10.18
CA LEU A 235 7.37 22.58 -10.52
C LEU A 235 7.07 21.78 -11.80
N ALA A 236 5.81 21.39 -12.01
CA ALA A 236 5.40 20.62 -13.19
C ALA A 236 5.37 21.45 -14.49
N ASN A 237 5.14 22.76 -14.40
CA ASN A 237 5.04 23.64 -15.57
C ASN A 237 6.35 24.36 -15.91
N ASN A 238 7.42 24.13 -15.15
CA ASN A 238 8.68 24.85 -15.29
C ASN A 238 9.87 23.88 -15.37
N ASN A 239 10.89 24.26 -16.15
CA ASN A 239 12.11 23.47 -16.29
C ASN A 239 12.83 23.30 -14.96
N LEU A 240 13.47 22.14 -14.74
CA LEU A 240 14.26 21.85 -13.53
C LEU A 240 15.26 22.96 -13.16
N SER A 241 15.87 23.63 -14.15
CA SER A 241 16.82 24.73 -13.95
C SER A 241 16.22 26.01 -13.35
N SER A 242 14.89 26.13 -13.38
CA SER A 242 14.13 27.27 -12.83
C SER A 242 13.53 26.98 -11.45
N TRP A 243 13.76 25.79 -10.91
CA TRP A 243 13.37 25.46 -9.54
C TRP A 243 14.28 26.23 -8.60
N GLN A 244 13.69 27.07 -7.74
CA GLN A 244 14.44 27.80 -6.73
C GLN A 244 14.79 26.83 -5.59
N TYR A 245 16.09 26.57 -5.40
CA TYR A 245 16.64 25.68 -4.36
C TYR A 245 16.86 26.41 -3.04
#